data_AF-A0A2G5HE09-F1
#
_entry.id   AF-A0A2G5HE09-F1
#
_cell.length_a   1.000
_cell.length_b   1.000
_cell.length_c   1.000
_cell.angle_alpha   90.00
_cell.angle_beta   90.00
_cell.angle_gamma   90.00
#
_symmetry.space_group_name_H-M   'P 1'
#
loop_
_entity.id
_entity.type
_entity.pdbx_description
1 polymer ?
#
loop_
_entity_poly.entity_id
_entity_poly.type
_entity_poly.pdbx_seq_one_letter_code
_entity_poly.pdbx_strand_id
1 'polypeptide(L)'
;MGRRQYLERLALGRSAYQDEAEQPRRNAGSSNAYPSQEVTGHEYEQQYDSQGRPINPAIEEFNAEQRKAQNAVLALVGIVEKKEEIEQSSGLRYRAIQEARRDLLRDEQDRGEVLEYAVYAVNFLFHLWPDAFIQRVQIGLYESSRSVAEILSTEWAEMYRGGMRWSLAKRFPGGVASVVHALTRVGLMVGAEYVVGELQDWIMRSKLSRKTREKLHKGLEHVLQGLIAGICIVLMPLEYYAAAQRLGLAPALSVLPDFRSFFPAKYAGSFHRQIWNGRPGSRIVGLITSPGAFLFIYRMLFYDATDSVFPVFHLITDFKFPDVNDDPTKVARPGFQRDPVGWVLYQCYSLRCRFLQRSGWSVIKRNENRALRDTDEANIRPVSAGKVTPVHRSTIMAQLPVQFVADAIDGVLCRIINLPFEALMMRTIAANFLASPNEKTVAGLMSASRLYAPFGGGPLTRGGSGLGQYMSRIGLSLALSLTLDVVIFHGICNSVRRLGVRYFDWGRKGKIGQVIYSEEGFAARGSQEDQLDQMH
;
A
#
# COMPACT_ATOMS: atom_id res chain seq x y z
N MET A 1 68.07 19.80 -56.34
CA MET A 1 67.87 19.32 -57.73
C MET A 1 67.09 17.99 -57.85
N GLY A 2 66.48 17.42 -56.80
CA GLY A 2 65.85 16.07 -56.87
C GLY A 2 64.38 15.98 -57.33
N ARG A 3 63.70 17.10 -57.58
CA ARG A 3 62.24 17.08 -57.83
C ARG A 3 61.85 16.55 -59.22
N ARG A 4 62.74 16.67 -60.22
CA ARG A 4 62.50 16.16 -61.58
C ARG A 4 62.64 14.64 -61.65
N GLN A 5 63.70 14.08 -61.07
CA GLN A 5 63.90 12.62 -61.01
C GLN A 5 62.78 11.91 -60.25
N TYR A 6 62.27 12.52 -59.17
CA TYR A 6 61.12 12.00 -58.45
C TYR A 6 59.85 11.96 -59.32
N LEU A 7 59.55 13.04 -60.06
CA LEU A 7 58.39 13.11 -60.94
C LEU A 7 58.51 12.18 -62.16
N GLU A 8 59.71 11.99 -62.68
CA GLU A 8 59.98 11.09 -63.79
C GLU A 8 59.81 9.61 -63.38
N ARG A 9 60.23 9.24 -62.17
CA ARG A 9 59.97 7.89 -61.60
C ARG A 9 58.48 7.63 -61.40
N LEU A 10 57.74 8.65 -60.96
CA LEU A 10 56.29 8.58 -60.74
C LEU A 10 55.52 8.47 -62.08
N ALA A 11 55.95 9.19 -63.11
CA ALA A 11 55.38 9.12 -64.45
C ALA A 11 55.65 7.77 -65.14
N LEU A 12 56.78 7.11 -64.83
CA LEU A 12 57.15 5.80 -65.33
C LEU A 12 56.66 4.63 -64.46
N GLY A 13 55.86 4.90 -63.42
CA GLY A 13 55.24 3.89 -62.56
C GLY A 13 56.21 3.11 -61.67
N ARG A 14 57.41 3.64 -61.39
CA ARG A 14 58.44 2.96 -60.57
C ARG A 14 58.39 3.43 -59.11
N SER A 15 58.66 2.52 -58.18
CA SER A 15 58.69 2.77 -56.73
C SER A 15 59.79 3.77 -56.34
N ALA A 16 59.51 4.62 -55.36
CA ALA A 16 60.43 5.65 -54.85
C ALA A 16 61.67 5.07 -54.13
N TYR A 17 61.65 3.79 -53.77
CA TYR A 17 62.69 3.13 -52.95
C TYR A 17 63.56 2.12 -53.72
N GLN A 18 63.50 2.12 -55.05
CA GLN A 18 64.33 1.21 -55.85
C GLN A 18 65.71 1.84 -56.10
N ASP A 19 66.75 1.27 -55.49
CA ASP A 19 68.13 1.75 -55.64
C ASP A 19 68.67 1.49 -57.05
N GLU A 20 69.40 2.47 -57.59
CA GLU A 20 69.98 2.41 -58.92
C GLU A 20 71.15 1.42 -58.94
N ALA A 21 70.97 0.25 -59.56
CA ALA A 21 72.07 -0.63 -59.89
C ALA A 21 73.02 0.10 -60.86
N GLU A 22 74.23 0.42 -60.39
CA GLU A 22 75.27 1.09 -61.16
C GLU A 22 75.60 0.33 -62.45
N GLN A 23 75.78 1.10 -63.53
CA GLN A 23 76.06 0.62 -64.88
C GLN A 23 77.44 -0.07 -65.01
N PRO A 24 77.61 -0.94 -66.03
CA PRO A 24 78.63 -1.97 -66.05
C PRO A 24 80.00 -1.44 -66.47
N ARG A 25 81.04 -1.70 -65.67
CA ARG A 25 82.44 -1.62 -66.11
C ARG A 25 82.99 -3.03 -66.33
N ARG A 26 83.43 -3.27 -67.57
CA ARG A 26 84.19 -4.46 -68.00
C ARG A 26 85.46 -4.62 -67.14
N ASN A 27 85.68 -5.82 -66.59
CA ASN A 27 86.87 -6.63 -66.86
C ASN A 27 86.81 -7.99 -66.14
N ALA A 28 87.50 -8.96 -66.76
CA ALA A 28 87.44 -10.40 -66.54
C ALA A 28 87.85 -10.88 -65.14
N GLY A 29 87.29 -12.02 -64.72
CA GLY A 29 87.82 -12.82 -63.62
C GLY A 29 86.78 -13.69 -62.92
N SER A 30 86.77 -14.98 -63.27
CA SER A 30 86.57 -16.15 -62.41
C SER A 30 85.54 -16.12 -61.26
N SER A 31 84.56 -17.02 -61.37
CA SER A 31 84.00 -17.87 -60.30
C SER A 31 83.58 -17.21 -58.98
N ASN A 32 82.27 -17.19 -58.70
CA ASN A 32 81.70 -18.11 -57.71
C ASN A 32 80.19 -18.01 -57.60
N ALA A 33 79.62 -19.17 -57.31
CA ALA A 33 78.22 -19.50 -57.15
C ALA A 33 77.58 -18.90 -55.87
N TYR A 34 76.26 -19.15 -55.76
CA TYR A 34 75.33 -19.07 -54.62
C TYR A 34 74.33 -17.89 -54.63
N PRO A 35 73.08 -18.13 -54.21
CA PRO A 35 72.18 -19.16 -54.71
C PRO A 35 70.83 -18.56 -55.15
N SER A 36 70.21 -19.19 -56.16
CA SER A 36 68.84 -18.92 -56.57
C SER A 36 67.89 -19.14 -55.39
N GLN A 37 67.35 -18.06 -54.85
CA GLN A 37 66.31 -18.11 -53.83
C GLN A 37 65.09 -18.77 -54.46
N GLU A 38 64.64 -19.86 -53.85
CA GLU A 38 63.44 -20.62 -54.23
C GLU A 38 62.25 -19.66 -54.37
N VAL A 39 61.82 -19.48 -55.62
CA VAL A 39 60.50 -18.95 -55.93
C VAL A 39 59.52 -20.07 -55.57
N THR A 40 59.09 -20.10 -54.31
CA THR A 40 57.83 -20.77 -53.97
C THR A 40 56.73 -20.06 -54.76
N GLY A 41 56.31 -20.69 -55.86
CA GLY A 41 55.18 -20.27 -56.68
C GLY A 41 53.90 -20.36 -55.87
N HIS A 42 53.60 -19.33 -55.12
CA HIS A 42 52.23 -18.99 -54.78
C HIS A 42 51.72 -18.08 -55.89
N GLU A 43 50.81 -18.63 -56.68
CA GLU A 43 49.98 -17.96 -57.66
C GLU A 43 49.34 -16.73 -56.98
N TYR A 44 49.85 -15.53 -57.27
CA TYR A 44 49.31 -14.27 -56.75
C TYR A 44 48.00 -13.96 -57.50
N GLU A 45 46.90 -14.63 -57.14
CA GLU A 45 45.58 -14.26 -57.63
C GLU A 45 45.17 -12.90 -57.03
N GLN A 46 45.13 -11.88 -57.87
CA GLN A 46 44.70 -10.54 -57.50
C GLN A 46 43.18 -10.54 -57.27
N GLN A 47 42.77 -10.39 -56.02
CA GLN A 47 41.36 -10.37 -55.63
C GLN A 47 40.75 -8.99 -55.87
N TYR A 48 39.46 -8.93 -56.21
CA TYR A 48 38.73 -7.69 -56.46
C TYR A 48 37.46 -7.62 -55.62
N ASP A 49 37.10 -6.43 -55.14
CA ASP A 49 35.82 -6.16 -54.47
C ASP A 49 34.63 -6.41 -55.42
N SER A 50 33.43 -6.49 -54.85
CA SER A 50 32.12 -6.37 -55.52
C SER A 50 32.00 -5.17 -56.50
N GLN A 51 32.83 -4.14 -56.35
CA GLN A 51 32.93 -2.99 -57.25
C GLN A 51 34.09 -3.05 -58.25
N GLY A 52 34.78 -4.19 -58.37
CA GLY A 52 35.88 -4.41 -59.31
C GLY A 52 37.19 -3.70 -58.94
N ARG A 53 37.39 -3.34 -57.67
CA ARG A 53 38.63 -2.70 -57.19
C ARG A 53 39.59 -3.74 -56.64
N PRO A 54 40.89 -3.71 -56.98
CA PRO A 54 41.83 -4.69 -56.46
C PRO A 54 41.96 -4.54 -54.94
N ILE A 55 41.68 -5.62 -54.21
CA ILE A 55 41.82 -5.73 -52.76
C ILE A 55 42.96 -6.70 -52.49
N ASN A 56 43.86 -6.31 -51.59
CA ASN A 56 44.83 -7.23 -51.02
C ASN A 56 44.43 -7.53 -49.57
N PRO A 57 43.84 -8.72 -49.30
CA PRO A 57 43.34 -9.06 -47.98
C PRO A 57 44.45 -9.03 -46.93
N ALA A 58 45.67 -9.43 -47.28
CA ALA A 58 46.80 -9.42 -46.35
C ALA A 58 47.20 -7.99 -45.93
N ILE A 59 47.09 -7.01 -46.84
CA ILE A 59 47.35 -5.60 -46.52
C ILE A 59 46.21 -5.01 -45.70
N GLU A 60 44.96 -5.39 -45.96
CA GLU A 60 43.82 -4.95 -45.15
C GLU A 60 43.87 -5.51 -43.73
N GLU A 61 44.23 -6.79 -43.58
CA GLU A 61 44.48 -7.43 -42.29
C GLU A 61 45.62 -6.72 -41.55
N PHE A 62 46.75 -6.49 -42.20
CA PHE A 62 47.86 -5.74 -41.61
C PHE A 62 47.46 -4.32 -41.19
N ASN A 63 46.72 -3.60 -42.05
CA ASN A 63 46.22 -2.25 -41.74
C ASN A 63 45.15 -2.27 -40.62
N ALA A 64 44.39 -3.34 -40.49
CA ALA A 64 43.44 -3.53 -39.40
C ALA A 64 44.17 -3.81 -38.09
N GLU A 65 45.22 -4.64 -38.11
CA GLU A 65 46.10 -4.89 -36.97
C GLU A 65 46.82 -3.61 -36.53
N GLN A 66 47.34 -2.82 -37.46
CA GLN A 66 47.99 -1.55 -37.16
C GLN A 66 47.03 -0.56 -36.51
N ARG A 67 45.79 -0.45 -37.00
CA ARG A 67 44.74 0.37 -36.38
C ARG A 67 44.36 -0.15 -34.99
N LYS A 68 44.28 -1.47 -34.81
CA LYS A 68 44.03 -2.10 -33.51
C LYS A 68 45.15 -1.80 -32.51
N ALA A 69 46.41 -1.87 -32.94
CA ALA A 69 47.58 -1.55 -32.12
C ALA A 69 47.62 -0.06 -31.75
N GLN A 70 47.35 0.85 -32.70
CA GLN A 70 47.25 2.28 -32.43
C GLN A 70 46.14 2.60 -31.43
N ASN A 71 44.96 2.02 -31.60
CA ASN A 71 43.86 2.18 -30.65
C ASN A 71 44.20 1.59 -29.27
N ALA A 72 44.94 0.48 -29.20
CA ALA A 72 45.40 -0.10 -27.94
C ALA A 72 46.40 0.81 -27.22
N VAL A 73 47.33 1.44 -27.95
CA VAL A 73 48.26 2.44 -27.38
C VAL A 73 47.51 3.68 -26.91
N LEU A 74 46.56 4.19 -27.69
CA LEU A 74 45.73 5.33 -27.29
C LEU A 74 44.86 5.03 -26.07
N ALA A 75 44.41 3.78 -25.92
CA ALA A 75 43.73 3.32 -24.72
C ALA A 75 44.66 3.22 -23.50
N LEU A 76 45.88 2.71 -23.69
CA LEU A 76 46.89 2.64 -22.64
C LEU A 76 47.29 4.03 -22.12
N VAL A 77 47.38 5.01 -23.02
CA VAL A 77 47.69 6.42 -22.68
C VAL A 77 46.46 7.15 -22.09
N GLY A 78 45.27 6.54 -22.13
CA GLY A 78 44.04 7.09 -21.55
C GLY A 78 43.33 8.12 -22.44
N ILE A 79 43.67 8.21 -23.72
CA ILE A 79 43.06 9.15 -24.69
C ILE A 79 41.76 8.56 -25.27
N VAL A 80 41.66 7.24 -25.41
CA VAL A 80 40.49 6.55 -25.98
C VAL A 80 40.13 5.35 -25.10
N GLU A 81 38.98 5.38 -24.45
CA GLU A 81 38.48 4.21 -23.72
C GLU A 81 37.90 3.15 -24.68
N LYS A 82 38.08 1.86 -24.37
CA LYS A 82 37.47 0.81 -25.18
C LYS A 82 35.96 0.85 -25.03
N LYS A 83 35.25 0.93 -26.15
CA LYS A 83 33.79 0.97 -26.19
C LYS A 83 33.14 -0.18 -25.42
N GLU A 84 33.68 -1.40 -25.52
CA GLU A 84 33.18 -2.58 -24.80
C GLU A 84 33.36 -2.47 -23.28
N GLU A 85 34.47 -1.90 -22.81
CA GLU A 85 34.72 -1.65 -21.38
C GLU A 85 33.81 -0.55 -20.84
N ILE A 86 33.50 0.48 -21.64
CA ILE A 86 32.50 1.50 -21.31
C ILE A 86 31.09 0.88 -21.25
N GLU A 87 30.70 0.05 -22.22
CA GLU A 87 29.39 -0.59 -22.25
C GLU A 87 29.21 -1.60 -21.10
N GLN A 88 30.26 -2.36 -20.76
CA GLN A 88 30.24 -3.24 -19.59
C GLN A 88 30.22 -2.47 -18.27
N SER A 89 31.10 -1.48 -18.09
CA SER A 89 31.14 -0.67 -16.86
C SER A 89 29.88 0.18 -16.68
N SER A 90 29.34 0.76 -17.74
CA SER A 90 28.07 1.49 -17.71
C SER A 90 26.89 0.55 -17.47
N GLY A 91 26.90 -0.66 -18.04
CA GLY A 91 25.91 -1.70 -17.78
C GLY A 91 25.93 -2.18 -16.32
N LEU A 92 27.11 -2.40 -15.75
CA LEU A 92 27.29 -2.74 -14.33
C LEU A 92 26.86 -1.57 -13.42
N ARG A 93 27.24 -0.34 -13.77
CA ARG A 93 26.81 0.87 -13.05
C ARG A 93 25.30 1.04 -13.09
N TYR A 94 24.67 0.77 -14.22
CA TYR A 94 23.22 0.81 -14.36
C TYR A 94 22.54 -0.23 -13.48
N ARG A 95 23.03 -1.48 -13.49
CA ARG A 95 22.53 -2.53 -12.60
C ARG A 95 22.69 -2.18 -11.12
N ALA A 96 23.86 -1.70 -10.71
CA ALA A 96 24.13 -1.29 -9.33
C ALA A 96 23.20 -0.14 -8.89
N ILE A 97 22.93 0.84 -9.76
CA ILE A 97 21.99 1.94 -9.50
C ILE A 97 20.55 1.40 -9.40
N GLN A 98 20.15 0.49 -10.27
CA GLN A 98 18.82 -0.12 -10.21
C GLN A 98 18.62 -0.95 -8.93
N GLU A 99 19.62 -1.73 -8.54
CA GLU A 99 19.61 -2.51 -7.29
C GLU A 99 19.54 -1.60 -6.08
N ALA A 100 20.41 -0.60 -5.97
CA ALA A 100 20.40 0.38 -4.88
C ALA A 100 19.05 1.13 -4.80
N ARG A 101 18.44 1.44 -5.95
CA ARG A 101 17.11 2.05 -6.01
C ARG A 101 16.02 1.09 -5.53
N ARG A 102 16.07 -0.17 -5.94
CA ARG A 102 15.10 -1.19 -5.51
C ARG A 102 15.20 -1.44 -4.00
N ASP A 103 16.41 -1.52 -3.47
CA ASP A 103 16.64 -1.72 -2.04
C ASP A 103 16.17 -0.52 -1.22
N LEU A 104 16.40 0.72 -1.70
CA LEU A 104 15.87 1.92 -1.05
C LEU A 104 14.34 1.95 -1.07
N LEU A 105 13.71 1.62 -2.21
CA LEU A 105 12.25 1.59 -2.31
C LEU A 105 11.65 0.52 -1.40
N ARG A 106 12.34 -0.61 -1.22
CA ARG A 106 11.95 -1.65 -0.28
C ARG A 106 12.04 -1.17 1.17
N ASP A 107 13.14 -0.54 1.59
CA ASP A 107 13.25 0.03 2.95
C ASP A 107 12.20 1.14 3.19
N GLU A 108 11.88 1.94 2.18
CA GLU A 108 10.82 2.95 2.24
C GLU A 108 9.43 2.33 2.39
N GLN A 109 9.18 1.23 1.69
CA GLN A 109 7.95 0.46 1.79
C GLN A 109 7.79 -0.19 3.17
N ASP A 110 8.81 -0.92 3.64
CA ASP A 110 8.79 -1.63 4.93
C ASP A 110 8.56 -0.65 6.09
N ARG A 111 9.19 0.54 6.07
CA ARG A 111 8.91 1.59 7.06
C ARG A 111 7.54 2.21 6.91
N GLY A 112 7.03 2.33 5.68
CA GLY A 112 5.67 2.77 5.39
C GLY A 112 4.63 1.87 6.05
N GLU A 113 4.78 0.55 5.90
CA GLU A 113 3.87 -0.45 6.49
C GLU A 113 3.86 -0.38 8.02
N VAL A 114 5.04 -0.29 8.66
CA VAL A 114 5.13 -0.12 10.12
C VAL A 114 4.42 1.15 10.59
N LEU A 115 4.59 2.25 9.86
CA LEU A 115 3.93 3.51 10.18
C LEU A 115 2.42 3.42 10.00
N GLU A 116 1.95 2.72 8.97
CA GLU A 116 0.53 2.47 8.71
C GLU A 116 -0.12 1.71 9.87
N TYR A 117 0.50 0.62 10.36
CA TYR A 117 0.01 -0.11 11.54
C TYR A 117 -0.04 0.77 12.79
N ALA A 118 0.97 1.62 12.98
CA ALA A 118 0.97 2.57 14.10
C ALA A 118 -0.17 3.59 13.96
N VAL A 119 -0.45 4.07 12.76
CA VAL A 119 -1.59 4.96 12.47
C VAL A 119 -2.91 4.28 12.78
N TYR A 120 -3.13 3.02 12.38
CA TYR A 120 -4.35 2.30 12.73
C TYR A 120 -4.55 2.16 14.25
N ALA A 121 -3.48 1.82 14.99
CA ALA A 121 -3.53 1.71 16.44
C ALA A 121 -3.84 3.05 17.12
N VAL A 122 -3.18 4.13 16.68
CA VAL A 122 -3.43 5.50 17.15
C VAL A 122 -4.88 5.89 16.83
N ASN A 123 -5.31 5.70 15.59
CA ASN A 123 -6.65 6.05 15.16
C ASN A 123 -7.72 5.37 16.01
N PHE A 124 -7.57 4.06 16.25
CA PHE A 124 -8.44 3.29 17.14
C PHE A 124 -8.50 3.88 18.55
N LEU A 125 -7.35 4.12 19.19
CA LEU A 125 -7.30 4.59 20.58
C LEU A 125 -7.89 5.99 20.75
N PHE A 126 -7.61 6.90 19.82
CA PHE A 126 -8.07 8.28 19.89
C PHE A 126 -9.57 8.40 19.59
N HIS A 127 -10.16 7.50 18.81
CA HIS A 127 -11.59 7.49 18.49
C HIS A 127 -12.48 6.77 19.50
N LEU A 128 -11.93 5.91 20.36
CA LEU A 128 -12.72 5.17 21.36
C LEU A 128 -13.62 6.06 22.22
N TRP A 129 -13.12 7.20 22.68
CA TRP A 129 -13.90 8.12 23.51
C TRP A 129 -14.89 8.99 22.72
N PRO A 130 -14.49 9.69 21.63
CA PRO A 130 -15.44 10.43 20.79
C PRO A 130 -16.59 9.56 20.28
N ASP A 131 -16.32 8.31 19.88
CA ASP A 131 -17.35 7.38 19.43
C ASP A 131 -18.33 7.03 20.55
N ALA A 132 -17.79 6.69 21.73
CA ALA A 132 -18.61 6.44 22.90
C ALA A 132 -19.45 7.68 23.27
N PHE A 133 -18.89 8.88 23.13
CA PHE A 133 -19.59 10.13 23.39
C PHE A 133 -20.75 10.34 22.40
N ILE A 134 -20.52 10.15 21.09
CA ILE A 134 -21.55 10.20 20.04
C ILE A 134 -22.67 9.20 20.34
N GLN A 135 -22.32 7.97 20.71
CA GLN A 135 -23.29 6.92 21.05
C GLN A 135 -24.11 7.26 22.31
N ARG A 136 -23.49 7.86 23.34
CA ARG A 136 -24.20 8.37 24.54
C ARG A 136 -25.19 9.50 24.19
N VAL A 137 -24.83 10.38 23.25
CA VAL A 137 -25.74 11.41 22.72
C VAL A 137 -26.90 10.78 21.94
N GLN A 138 -26.64 9.77 21.10
CA GLN A 138 -27.65 9.09 20.27
C GLN A 138 -28.74 8.38 21.11
N ILE A 139 -28.38 7.79 22.26
CA ILE A 139 -29.33 7.15 23.17
C ILE A 139 -30.08 8.16 24.06
N GLY A 140 -29.64 9.42 24.09
CA GLY A 140 -30.24 10.46 24.93
C GLY A 140 -29.85 10.36 26.41
N LEU A 141 -28.61 9.92 26.70
CA LEU A 141 -28.14 9.78 28.08
C LEU A 141 -28.11 11.11 28.83
N TYR A 142 -27.78 12.20 28.13
CA TYR A 142 -27.64 13.53 28.72
C TYR A 142 -28.96 14.30 28.71
N GLU A 143 -29.18 15.07 29.77
CA GLU A 143 -30.37 15.91 29.92
C GLU A 143 -30.47 16.97 28.81
N SER A 144 -31.69 17.27 28.35
CA SER A 144 -31.93 18.23 27.25
C SER A 144 -31.54 19.67 27.62
N SER A 145 -31.52 20.00 28.91
CA SER A 145 -31.19 21.32 29.45
C SER A 145 -29.70 21.68 29.33
N ARG A 146 -28.82 20.69 29.29
CA ARG A 146 -27.35 20.91 29.31
C ARG A 146 -26.79 21.27 27.94
N SER A 147 -25.83 22.18 27.91
CA SER A 147 -25.08 22.48 26.68
C SER A 147 -24.05 21.39 26.39
N VAL A 148 -23.61 21.26 25.13
CA VAL A 148 -22.53 20.31 24.77
C VAL A 148 -21.24 20.63 25.51
N ALA A 149 -20.91 21.92 25.65
CA ALA A 149 -19.72 22.37 26.38
C ALA A 149 -19.77 21.96 27.86
N GLU A 150 -20.94 22.11 28.51
CA GLU A 150 -21.15 21.69 29.89
C GLU A 150 -20.97 20.17 30.03
N ILE A 151 -21.61 19.38 29.15
CA ILE A 151 -21.46 17.92 29.14
C ILE A 151 -19.99 17.53 28.99
N LEU A 152 -19.29 18.08 28.00
CA LEU A 152 -17.86 17.80 27.77
C LEU A 152 -17.01 18.16 28.99
N SER A 153 -17.26 19.32 29.61
CA SER A 153 -16.52 19.75 30.81
C SER A 153 -16.75 18.80 31.99
N THR A 154 -17.98 18.30 32.17
CA THR A 154 -18.31 17.35 33.24
C THR A 154 -17.67 15.98 33.01
N GLU A 155 -17.76 15.44 31.80
CA GLU A 155 -17.13 14.17 31.42
C GLU A 155 -15.60 14.26 31.53
N TRP A 156 -15.02 15.37 31.11
CA TRP A 156 -13.58 15.62 31.25
C TRP A 156 -13.17 15.67 32.72
N ALA A 157 -13.91 16.40 33.57
CA ALA A 157 -13.63 16.43 35.00
C ALA A 157 -13.75 15.05 35.65
N GLU A 158 -14.73 14.23 35.24
CA GLU A 158 -14.88 12.85 35.74
C GLU A 158 -13.70 11.93 35.38
N MET A 159 -13.01 12.17 34.26
CA MET A 159 -11.82 11.39 33.89
C MET A 159 -10.66 11.59 34.87
N TYR A 160 -10.56 12.75 35.53
CA TYR A 160 -9.44 13.09 36.42
C TYR A 160 -9.79 12.97 37.91
N ARG A 161 -11.06 12.74 38.25
CA ARG A 161 -11.49 12.62 39.66
C ARG A 161 -11.08 11.30 40.32
N GLY A 162 -10.87 10.24 39.55
CA GLY A 162 -10.43 8.94 40.06
C GLY A 162 -8.94 8.71 39.92
N GLY A 163 -8.40 7.66 40.58
CA GLY A 163 -7.02 7.24 40.38
C GLY A 163 -6.73 6.79 38.93
N MET A 164 -5.46 6.50 38.62
CA MET A 164 -4.99 6.18 37.26
C MET A 164 -5.84 5.12 36.54
N ARG A 165 -6.25 4.05 37.24
CA ARG A 165 -7.09 2.97 36.68
C ARG A 165 -8.46 3.47 36.22
N TRP A 166 -9.10 4.33 37.00
CA TRP A 166 -10.38 4.94 36.64
C TRP A 166 -10.25 5.87 35.44
N SER A 167 -9.19 6.69 35.43
CA SER A 167 -8.92 7.62 34.33
C SER A 167 -8.73 6.87 33.00
N LEU A 168 -7.94 5.79 33.01
CA LEU A 168 -7.74 4.94 31.83
C LEU A 168 -9.03 4.24 31.38
N ALA A 169 -9.79 3.68 32.33
CA ALA A 169 -11.06 3.01 32.02
C ALA A 169 -12.11 3.96 31.41
N LYS A 170 -12.17 5.21 31.87
CA LYS A 170 -13.08 6.24 31.33
C LYS A 170 -12.59 6.82 30.00
N ARG A 171 -11.28 6.89 29.76
CA ARG A 171 -10.69 7.34 28.49
C ARG A 171 -10.82 6.30 27.39
N PHE A 172 -10.78 5.02 27.73
CA PHE A 172 -10.88 3.92 26.77
C PHE A 172 -12.09 3.01 27.09
N PRO A 173 -13.32 3.54 27.00
CA PRO A 173 -14.51 2.79 27.39
C PRO A 173 -14.72 1.59 26.45
N GLY A 174 -14.78 0.38 27.01
CA GLY A 174 -14.85 -0.84 26.21
C GLY A 174 -13.59 -1.16 25.40
N GLY A 175 -12.49 -0.43 25.60
CA GLY A 175 -11.27 -0.57 24.80
C GLY A 175 -10.67 -1.97 24.90
N VAL A 176 -10.49 -2.50 26.11
CA VAL A 176 -9.90 -3.83 26.30
C VAL A 176 -10.80 -4.94 25.77
N ALA A 177 -12.11 -4.89 26.03
CA ALA A 177 -13.05 -5.86 25.46
C ALA A 177 -13.02 -5.83 23.92
N SER A 178 -12.91 -4.63 23.32
CA SER A 178 -12.77 -4.47 21.87
C SER A 178 -11.45 -5.03 21.32
N VAL A 179 -10.34 -4.82 22.03
CA VAL A 179 -9.01 -5.35 21.65
C VAL A 179 -8.98 -6.87 21.77
N VAL A 180 -9.48 -7.42 22.88
CA VAL A 180 -9.59 -8.88 23.08
C VAL A 180 -10.47 -9.49 22.00
N HIS A 181 -11.60 -8.87 21.67
CA HIS A 181 -12.44 -9.28 20.56
C HIS A 181 -11.69 -9.27 19.23
N ALA A 182 -11.00 -8.16 18.90
CA ALA A 182 -10.26 -8.03 17.64
C ALA A 182 -9.16 -9.09 17.51
N LEU A 183 -8.32 -9.26 18.53
CA LEU A 183 -7.23 -10.24 18.53
C LEU A 183 -7.77 -11.68 18.44
N THR A 184 -8.82 -12.00 19.20
CA THR A 184 -9.44 -13.32 19.17
C THR A 184 -10.10 -13.59 17.81
N ARG A 185 -10.77 -12.60 17.24
CA ARG A 185 -11.38 -12.70 15.91
C ARG A 185 -10.33 -12.95 14.83
N VAL A 186 -9.26 -12.14 14.79
CA VAL A 186 -8.17 -12.30 13.81
C VAL A 186 -7.53 -13.69 13.94
N GLY A 187 -7.21 -14.12 15.16
CA GLY A 187 -6.64 -15.46 15.39
C GLY A 187 -7.57 -16.59 14.92
N LEU A 188 -8.88 -16.49 15.18
CA LEU A 188 -9.85 -17.49 14.73
C LEU A 188 -10.07 -17.46 13.22
N MET A 189 -10.04 -16.29 12.58
CA MET A 189 -10.17 -16.14 11.13
C MET A 189 -8.98 -16.76 10.40
N VAL A 190 -7.75 -16.41 10.82
CA VAL A 190 -6.51 -17.00 10.27
C VAL A 190 -6.53 -18.54 10.45
N GLY A 191 -6.99 -19.02 11.60
CA GLY A 191 -7.16 -20.46 11.83
C GLY A 191 -8.18 -21.10 10.90
N ALA A 192 -9.33 -20.45 10.66
CA ALA A 192 -10.37 -20.95 9.77
C ALA A 192 -9.91 -20.99 8.30
N GLU A 193 -9.20 -19.96 7.84
CA GLU A 193 -8.59 -19.91 6.51
C GLU A 193 -7.52 -20.96 6.33
N TYR A 194 -6.65 -21.16 7.32
CA TYR A 194 -5.62 -22.19 7.26
C TYR A 194 -6.26 -23.58 7.08
N VAL A 195 -7.27 -23.91 7.89
CA VAL A 195 -7.99 -25.18 7.78
C VAL A 195 -8.68 -25.31 6.42
N VAL A 196 -9.40 -24.28 5.97
CA VAL A 196 -10.08 -24.30 4.68
C VAL A 196 -9.09 -24.40 3.52
N GLY A 197 -7.95 -23.71 3.57
CA GLY A 197 -6.89 -23.76 2.58
C GLY A 197 -6.29 -25.15 2.45
N GLU A 198 -5.99 -25.82 3.56
CA GLU A 198 -5.53 -27.22 3.55
C GLU A 198 -6.59 -28.17 2.95
N LEU A 199 -7.88 -27.95 3.24
CA LEU A 199 -8.96 -28.70 2.59
C LEU A 199 -9.04 -28.43 1.08
N GLN A 200 -8.85 -27.17 0.65
CA GLN A 200 -8.82 -26.81 -0.78
C GLN A 200 -7.66 -27.49 -1.50
N ASP A 201 -6.47 -27.48 -0.91
CA ASP A 201 -5.28 -28.15 -1.42
C ASP A 201 -5.48 -29.66 -1.51
N TRP A 202 -6.07 -30.27 -0.49
CA TRP A 202 -6.43 -31.68 -0.51
C TRP A 202 -7.42 -32.02 -1.63
N ILE A 203 -8.46 -31.20 -1.82
CA ILE A 203 -9.42 -31.34 -2.93
C ILE A 203 -8.70 -31.22 -4.28
N MET A 204 -7.74 -30.30 -4.43
CA MET A 204 -6.98 -30.11 -5.67
C MET A 204 -6.06 -31.29 -5.99
N ARG A 205 -5.51 -31.96 -4.98
CA ARG A 205 -4.65 -33.16 -5.13
C ARG A 205 -5.46 -34.44 -5.35
N SER A 206 -6.74 -34.45 -4.99
CA SER A 206 -7.61 -35.63 -5.15
C SER A 206 -7.95 -35.91 -6.63
N LYS A 207 -8.13 -37.19 -6.98
CA LYS A 207 -8.53 -37.64 -8.34
C LYS A 207 -10.03 -37.44 -8.62
N LEU A 208 -10.58 -36.27 -8.28
CA LEU A 208 -11.99 -35.95 -8.49
C LEU A 208 -12.25 -35.39 -9.90
N SER A 209 -13.46 -35.61 -10.41
CA SER A 209 -13.92 -34.99 -11.66
C SER A 209 -13.90 -33.47 -11.56
N ARG A 210 -13.54 -32.78 -12.65
CA ARG A 210 -13.47 -31.31 -12.72
C ARG A 210 -14.76 -30.63 -12.24
N LYS A 211 -15.92 -31.17 -12.60
CA LYS A 211 -17.24 -30.64 -12.18
C LYS A 211 -17.46 -30.77 -10.67
N THR A 212 -17.03 -31.88 -10.07
CA THR A 212 -17.13 -32.11 -8.62
C THR A 212 -16.17 -31.21 -7.86
N ARG A 213 -14.95 -31.02 -8.38
CA ARG A 213 -13.94 -30.13 -7.81
C ARG A 213 -14.42 -28.68 -7.75
N GLU A 214 -15.02 -28.18 -8.82
CA GLU A 214 -15.56 -26.81 -8.85
C GLU A 214 -16.72 -26.63 -7.85
N LYS A 215 -17.62 -27.61 -7.74
CA LYS A 215 -18.71 -27.59 -6.75
C LYS A 215 -18.18 -27.61 -5.31
N LEU A 216 -17.17 -28.44 -5.04
CA LEU A 216 -16.54 -28.52 -3.72
C LEU A 216 -15.80 -27.23 -3.35
N HIS A 217 -15.10 -26.62 -4.31
CA HIS A 217 -14.42 -25.35 -4.08
C HIS A 217 -15.41 -24.22 -3.72
N LYS A 218 -16.49 -24.08 -4.50
CA LYS A 218 -17.59 -23.15 -4.20
C LYS A 218 -18.27 -23.46 -2.86
N GLY A 219 -18.50 -24.74 -2.57
CA GLY A 219 -19.08 -25.17 -1.29
C GLY A 219 -18.19 -24.81 -0.11
N LEU A 220 -16.87 -24.96 -0.26
CA LEU A 220 -15.89 -24.68 0.78
C LEU A 220 -15.70 -23.17 1.02
N GLU A 221 -15.87 -22.34 -0.01
CA GLU A 221 -15.97 -20.89 0.13
C GLU A 221 -17.19 -20.49 0.99
N HIS A 222 -18.36 -21.10 0.75
CA HIS A 222 -19.52 -20.87 1.61
C HIS A 222 -19.33 -21.39 3.04
N VAL A 223 -18.60 -22.49 3.22
CA VAL A 223 -18.23 -22.98 4.56
C VAL A 223 -17.35 -21.96 5.27
N LEU A 224 -16.35 -21.39 4.59
CA LEU A 224 -15.49 -20.35 5.17
C LEU A 224 -16.30 -19.12 5.58
N GLN A 225 -17.19 -18.63 4.70
CA GLN A 225 -18.10 -17.52 5.02
C GLN A 225 -18.99 -17.84 6.23
N GLY A 226 -19.52 -19.07 6.31
CA GLY A 226 -20.32 -19.56 7.43
C GLY A 226 -19.52 -19.64 8.73
N LEU A 227 -18.27 -20.08 8.68
CA LEU A 227 -17.35 -20.12 9.82
C LEU A 227 -17.05 -18.70 10.33
N ILE A 228 -16.74 -17.77 9.43
CA ILE A 228 -16.52 -16.37 9.76
C ILE A 228 -17.74 -15.76 10.44
N ALA A 229 -18.94 -15.97 9.89
CA ALA A 229 -20.20 -15.51 10.49
C ALA A 229 -20.42 -16.17 11.87
N GLY A 230 -20.11 -17.46 12.02
CA GLY A 230 -20.18 -18.19 13.28
C GLY A 230 -19.23 -17.62 14.34
N ILE A 231 -17.99 -17.30 13.97
CA ILE A 231 -17.00 -16.64 14.85
C ILE A 231 -17.55 -15.30 15.34
N CYS A 232 -18.13 -14.48 14.44
CA CYS A 232 -18.76 -13.22 14.81
C CYS A 232 -19.91 -13.41 15.82
N ILE A 233 -20.75 -14.45 15.65
CA ILE A 233 -21.84 -14.75 16.59
C ILE A 233 -21.30 -15.18 17.95
N VAL A 234 -20.27 -16.03 18.00
CA VAL A 234 -19.66 -16.52 19.24
C VAL A 234 -19.00 -15.39 20.03
N LEU A 235 -18.33 -14.46 19.35
CA LEU A 235 -17.64 -13.35 20.00
C LEU A 235 -18.55 -12.14 20.31
N MET A 236 -19.80 -12.15 19.86
CA MET A 236 -20.78 -11.09 20.06
C MET A 236 -20.98 -10.64 21.53
N PRO A 237 -20.89 -11.50 22.57
CA PRO A 237 -20.93 -11.08 23.96
C PRO A 237 -19.87 -10.04 24.34
N LEU A 238 -18.64 -10.12 23.78
CA LEU A 238 -17.58 -9.14 24.02
C LEU A 238 -17.95 -7.78 23.45
N GLU A 239 -18.48 -7.77 22.22
CA GLU A 239 -18.91 -6.53 21.58
C GLU A 239 -20.11 -5.91 22.27
N TYR A 240 -21.08 -6.72 22.67
CA TYR A 240 -22.26 -6.27 23.41
C TYR A 240 -21.85 -5.62 24.74
N TYR A 241 -20.90 -6.22 25.45
CA TYR A 241 -20.34 -5.67 26.67
C TYR A 241 -19.55 -4.38 26.43
N ALA A 242 -18.70 -4.36 25.39
CA ALA A 242 -17.94 -3.18 25.00
C ALA A 242 -18.89 -2.02 24.64
N ALA A 243 -19.97 -2.29 23.91
CA ALA A 243 -21.00 -1.30 23.59
C ALA A 243 -21.68 -0.79 24.87
N ALA A 244 -22.05 -1.67 25.81
CA ALA A 244 -22.64 -1.26 27.10
C ALA A 244 -21.68 -0.38 27.93
N GLN A 245 -20.37 -0.64 27.87
CA GLN A 245 -19.34 0.20 28.50
C GLN A 245 -19.18 1.56 27.80
N ARG A 246 -19.20 1.59 26.45
CA ARG A 246 -19.19 2.85 25.67
C ARG A 246 -20.40 3.72 26.00
N LEU A 247 -21.57 3.12 26.18
CA LEU A 247 -22.78 3.81 26.60
C LEU A 247 -22.75 4.27 28.08
N GLY A 248 -21.76 3.84 28.87
CA GLY A 248 -21.65 4.16 30.29
C GLY A 248 -22.65 3.41 31.18
N LEU A 249 -23.28 2.35 30.66
CA LEU A 249 -24.28 1.55 31.38
C LEU A 249 -23.63 0.42 32.19
N ALA A 250 -22.57 -0.18 31.64
CA ALA A 250 -21.75 -1.18 32.33
C ALA A 250 -20.62 -0.51 33.14
N PRO A 251 -20.16 -1.11 34.25
CA PRO A 251 -19.06 -0.58 35.05
C PRO A 251 -17.78 -0.44 34.22
N ALA A 252 -17.10 0.70 34.37
CA ALA A 252 -15.88 1.00 33.62
C ALA A 252 -14.67 0.17 34.10
N LEU A 253 -14.64 -0.22 35.38
CA LEU A 253 -13.52 -0.96 35.97
C LEU A 253 -13.56 -2.47 35.71
N SER A 254 -14.73 -3.03 35.40
CA SER A 254 -14.87 -4.44 35.03
C SER A 254 -14.48 -4.57 33.56
N VAL A 255 -13.19 -4.76 33.30
CA VAL A 255 -12.61 -4.63 31.96
C VAL A 255 -13.14 -5.69 30.98
N LEU A 256 -13.48 -6.87 31.47
CA LEU A 256 -14.04 -7.98 30.71
C LEU A 256 -15.33 -8.46 31.38
N PRO A 257 -16.26 -9.02 30.59
CA PRO A 257 -17.46 -9.62 31.17
C PRO A 257 -17.12 -10.93 31.88
N ASP A 258 -17.94 -11.29 32.86
CA ASP A 258 -17.82 -12.57 33.56
C ASP A 258 -17.87 -13.73 32.58
N PHE A 259 -17.03 -14.77 32.78
CA PHE A 259 -17.03 -15.97 31.94
C PHE A 259 -18.43 -16.62 31.79
N ARG A 260 -19.30 -16.41 32.78
CA ARG A 260 -20.68 -16.92 32.76
C ARG A 260 -21.55 -16.27 31.69
N SER A 261 -21.19 -15.07 31.21
CA SER A 261 -21.92 -14.34 30.18
C SER A 261 -21.77 -14.96 28.78
N PHE A 262 -20.71 -15.74 28.56
CA PHE A 262 -20.40 -16.40 27.29
C PHE A 262 -21.13 -17.72 27.08
N PHE A 263 -21.74 -18.29 28.13
CA PHE A 263 -22.43 -19.56 27.98
C PHE A 263 -23.65 -19.45 27.05
N PRO A 264 -24.12 -20.57 26.46
CA PRO A 264 -25.30 -20.58 25.61
C PRO A 264 -26.54 -19.99 26.28
N ALA A 265 -27.53 -19.60 25.47
CA ALA A 265 -28.75 -18.88 25.89
C ALA A 265 -29.62 -19.57 26.97
N LYS A 266 -29.28 -20.79 27.38
CA LYS A 266 -29.96 -21.53 28.46
C LYS A 266 -29.69 -20.93 29.85
N TYR A 267 -28.59 -20.21 30.04
CA TYR A 267 -28.24 -19.62 31.33
C TYR A 267 -28.86 -18.21 31.49
N ALA A 268 -29.41 -17.92 32.66
CA ALA A 268 -30.09 -16.64 32.93
C ALA A 268 -29.16 -15.41 32.85
N GLY A 269 -27.87 -15.58 33.18
CA GLY A 269 -26.84 -14.55 33.07
C GLY A 269 -26.11 -14.50 31.72
N SER A 270 -26.52 -15.31 30.74
CA SER A 270 -25.88 -15.34 29.42
C SER A 270 -26.22 -14.08 28.61
N PHE A 271 -25.20 -13.44 28.03
CA PHE A 271 -25.42 -12.38 27.07
C PHE A 271 -26.03 -12.91 25.78
N HIS A 272 -25.74 -14.13 25.34
CA HIS A 272 -26.39 -14.69 24.15
C HIS A 272 -27.92 -14.76 24.30
N ARG A 273 -28.42 -15.08 25.50
CA ARG A 273 -29.87 -15.01 25.74
C ARG A 273 -30.40 -13.60 25.53
N GLN A 274 -29.72 -12.61 26.09
CA GLN A 274 -30.14 -11.20 26.06
C GLN A 274 -30.03 -10.62 24.65
N ILE A 275 -28.89 -10.82 23.99
CA ILE A 275 -28.55 -10.37 22.65
C ILE A 275 -29.60 -10.81 21.61
N TRP A 276 -30.09 -12.05 21.70
CA TRP A 276 -31.05 -12.60 20.74
C TRP A 276 -32.52 -12.47 21.18
N ASN A 277 -32.78 -12.00 22.40
CA ASN A 277 -34.14 -11.71 22.85
C ASN A 277 -34.61 -10.38 22.25
N GLY A 278 -35.43 -10.48 21.21
CA GLY A 278 -36.18 -9.34 20.68
C GLY A 278 -37.45 -9.01 21.46
N ARG A 279 -38.23 -8.05 20.94
CA ARG A 279 -39.54 -7.68 21.50
C ARG A 279 -40.49 -8.89 21.54
N PRO A 280 -41.35 -8.98 22.58
CA PRO A 280 -42.39 -10.02 22.65
C PRO A 280 -43.34 -9.84 21.45
N GLY A 281 -43.46 -10.88 20.63
CA GLY A 281 -44.16 -10.86 19.34
C GLY A 281 -43.85 -12.12 18.52
N SER A 282 -43.95 -12.04 17.19
CA SER A 282 -43.55 -13.15 16.33
C SER A 282 -42.05 -13.44 16.46
N ARG A 283 -41.66 -14.71 16.54
CA ARG A 283 -40.26 -15.12 16.75
C ARG A 283 -39.30 -14.54 15.71
N ILE A 284 -39.76 -14.42 14.46
CA ILE A 284 -38.97 -13.89 13.34
C ILE A 284 -38.74 -12.39 13.50
N VAL A 285 -39.79 -11.62 13.82
CA VAL A 285 -39.65 -10.17 14.04
C VAL A 285 -38.83 -9.90 15.28
N GLY A 286 -38.97 -10.70 16.33
CA GLY A 286 -38.12 -10.65 17.52
C GLY A 286 -36.65 -10.86 17.17
N LEU A 287 -36.33 -11.87 16.35
CA LEU A 287 -34.94 -12.13 15.96
C LEU A 287 -34.34 -10.97 15.16
N ILE A 288 -35.07 -10.42 14.19
CA ILE A 288 -34.59 -9.32 13.33
C ILE A 288 -34.47 -8.00 14.11
N THR A 289 -35.31 -7.78 15.11
CA THR A 289 -35.27 -6.58 15.97
C THR A 289 -34.40 -6.74 17.22
N SER A 290 -33.68 -7.86 17.32
CA SER A 290 -32.78 -8.11 18.45
C SER A 290 -31.51 -7.27 18.35
N PRO A 291 -30.90 -6.87 19.48
CA PRO A 291 -29.64 -6.13 19.46
C PRO A 291 -28.50 -6.95 18.80
N GLY A 292 -28.56 -8.28 18.87
CA GLY A 292 -27.61 -9.15 18.16
C GLY A 292 -27.70 -9.06 16.65
N ALA A 293 -28.92 -9.05 16.10
CA ALA A 293 -29.11 -8.86 14.66
C ALA A 293 -28.61 -7.49 14.22
N PHE A 294 -28.89 -6.43 14.98
CA PHE A 294 -28.38 -5.09 14.66
C PHE A 294 -26.86 -5.00 14.75
N LEU A 295 -26.23 -5.55 15.80
CA LEU A 295 -24.77 -5.62 15.92
C LEU A 295 -24.14 -6.41 14.77
N PHE A 296 -24.73 -7.54 14.41
CA PHE A 296 -24.25 -8.35 13.29
C PHE A 296 -24.32 -7.56 11.97
N ILE A 297 -25.47 -6.98 11.65
CA ILE A 297 -25.67 -6.17 10.44
C ILE A 297 -24.74 -4.94 10.43
N TYR A 298 -24.60 -4.25 11.57
CA TYR A 298 -23.68 -3.14 11.71
C TYR A 298 -22.24 -3.56 11.41
N ARG A 299 -21.81 -4.71 11.96
CA ARG A 299 -20.46 -5.23 11.74
C ARG A 299 -20.21 -5.61 10.29
N MET A 300 -21.18 -6.25 9.65
CA MET A 300 -21.14 -6.54 8.20
C MET A 300 -21.01 -5.26 7.37
N LEU A 301 -21.75 -4.20 7.71
CA LEU A 301 -21.77 -2.93 6.98
C LEU A 301 -20.51 -2.06 7.20
N PHE A 302 -19.90 -2.09 8.38
CA PHE A 302 -18.82 -1.17 8.74
C PHE A 302 -17.43 -1.79 8.79
N TYR A 303 -17.30 -2.98 9.38
CA TYR A 303 -15.99 -3.59 9.56
C TYR A 303 -15.60 -4.43 8.35
N ASP A 304 -16.54 -5.19 7.78
CA ASP A 304 -16.26 -6.03 6.63
C ASP A 304 -16.27 -5.23 5.31
N ALA A 305 -16.96 -4.09 5.23
CA ALA A 305 -16.95 -3.26 4.02
C ALA A 305 -15.60 -2.56 3.76
N THR A 306 -14.81 -2.33 4.82
CA THR A 306 -13.49 -1.67 4.75
C THR A 306 -12.32 -2.65 4.73
N ASP A 307 -12.52 -3.88 5.21
CA ASP A 307 -11.48 -4.90 5.29
C ASP A 307 -11.45 -5.70 3.97
N SER A 308 -10.44 -5.44 3.14
CA SER A 308 -10.32 -6.02 1.79
C SER A 308 -10.09 -7.54 1.79
N VAL A 309 -9.74 -8.12 2.94
CA VAL A 309 -9.21 -9.47 3.01
C VAL A 309 -10.33 -10.52 3.07
N PHE A 310 -11.41 -10.33 3.85
CA PHE A 310 -12.46 -11.37 4.00
C PHE A 310 -13.87 -10.86 4.32
N PRO A 311 -14.63 -10.34 3.34
CA PRO A 311 -15.91 -9.73 3.70
C PRO A 311 -17.07 -10.64 3.34
N VAL A 312 -17.80 -11.09 4.37
CA VAL A 312 -19.17 -11.62 4.23
C VAL A 312 -20.06 -10.57 3.53
N PHE A 313 -19.65 -9.30 3.53
CA PHE A 313 -20.26 -8.19 2.81
C PHE A 313 -20.36 -8.37 1.28
N HIS A 314 -19.54 -9.21 0.65
CA HIS A 314 -19.70 -9.57 -0.78
C HIS A 314 -20.99 -10.33 -1.08
N LEU A 315 -21.66 -10.88 -0.07
CA LEU A 315 -22.99 -11.46 -0.24
C LEU A 315 -24.07 -10.39 -0.45
N ILE A 316 -23.78 -9.12 -0.10
CA ILE A 316 -24.74 -8.02 -0.11
C ILE A 316 -24.47 -7.05 -1.27
N THR A 317 -23.20 -6.75 -1.58
CA THR A 317 -22.82 -5.84 -2.65
C THR A 317 -21.54 -6.29 -3.35
N ASP A 318 -21.50 -6.10 -4.67
CA ASP A 318 -20.31 -6.36 -5.50
C ASP A 318 -19.31 -5.18 -5.46
N PHE A 319 -19.72 -4.03 -4.91
CA PHE A 319 -18.89 -2.82 -4.87
C PHE A 319 -17.91 -2.86 -3.70
N LYS A 320 -16.61 -2.70 -4.01
CA LYS A 320 -15.54 -2.49 -3.03
C LYS A 320 -15.03 -1.06 -3.14
N PHE A 321 -14.67 -0.45 -2.00
CA PHE A 321 -13.94 0.81 -2.04
C PHE A 321 -12.60 0.60 -2.73
N PRO A 322 -12.35 1.28 -3.87
CA PRO A 322 -11.07 1.20 -4.55
C PRO A 322 -10.00 1.90 -3.72
N ASP A 323 -8.76 1.43 -3.83
CA ASP A 323 -7.62 2.12 -3.24
C ASP A 323 -7.42 3.48 -3.91
N VAL A 324 -6.75 4.40 -3.23
CA VAL A 324 -6.42 5.72 -3.81
C VAL A 324 -5.61 5.59 -5.11
N ASN A 325 -4.89 4.48 -5.26
CA ASN A 325 -4.08 4.17 -6.45
C ASN A 325 -4.88 3.62 -7.63
N ASP A 326 -6.10 3.15 -7.41
CA ASP A 326 -6.88 2.53 -8.47
C ASP A 326 -7.30 3.56 -9.51
N ASP A 327 -7.33 3.12 -10.76
CA ASP A 327 -7.73 3.99 -11.86
C ASP A 327 -9.23 4.29 -11.74
N PRO A 328 -9.63 5.55 -11.50
CA PRO A 328 -11.03 5.90 -11.32
C PRO A 328 -11.88 5.58 -12.54
N THR A 329 -11.27 5.45 -13.73
CA THR A 329 -11.97 5.07 -14.97
C THR A 329 -12.30 3.59 -15.05
N LYS A 330 -11.57 2.73 -14.30
CA LYS A 330 -11.78 1.28 -14.28
C LYS A 330 -12.81 0.85 -13.23
N VAL A 331 -13.27 1.76 -12.37
CA VAL A 331 -14.23 1.47 -11.31
C VAL A 331 -15.64 1.33 -11.91
N ALA A 332 -16.19 0.11 -11.85
CA ALA A 332 -17.54 -0.16 -12.32
C ALA A 332 -18.57 0.59 -11.47
N ARG A 333 -19.54 1.25 -12.13
CA ARG A 333 -20.64 1.94 -11.46
C ARG A 333 -21.80 0.96 -11.20
N PRO A 334 -22.11 0.62 -9.94
CA PRO A 334 -23.26 -0.22 -9.63
C PRO A 334 -24.58 0.50 -9.98
N GLY A 335 -25.55 -0.26 -10.49
CA GLY A 335 -26.88 0.24 -10.80
C GLY A 335 -27.79 0.17 -9.57
N PHE A 336 -28.47 1.26 -9.23
CA PHE A 336 -29.31 1.36 -8.02
C PHE A 336 -30.36 0.25 -7.88
N GLN A 337 -30.94 -0.23 -9.00
CA GLN A 337 -31.94 -1.29 -8.97
C GLN A 337 -31.38 -2.68 -8.64
N ARG A 338 -30.11 -2.94 -8.99
CA ARG A 338 -29.45 -4.24 -8.79
C ARG A 338 -28.66 -4.27 -7.48
N ASP A 339 -28.02 -3.16 -7.15
CA ASP A 339 -27.19 -3.03 -5.97
C ASP A 339 -27.34 -1.62 -5.37
N PRO A 340 -28.38 -1.39 -4.53
CA PRO A 340 -28.64 -0.10 -3.93
C PRO A 340 -27.56 0.28 -2.91
N VAL A 341 -27.00 -0.71 -2.18
CA VAL A 341 -25.95 -0.48 -1.18
C VAL A 341 -24.67 -0.06 -1.88
N GLY A 342 -24.23 -0.82 -2.87
CA GLY A 342 -23.07 -0.47 -3.69
C GLY A 342 -23.23 0.86 -4.41
N TRP A 343 -24.45 1.20 -4.86
CA TRP A 343 -24.73 2.52 -5.44
C TRP A 343 -24.49 3.66 -4.45
N VAL A 344 -24.92 3.52 -3.19
CA VAL A 344 -24.67 4.51 -2.13
C VAL A 344 -23.17 4.62 -1.82
N LEU A 345 -22.48 3.48 -1.69
CA LEU A 345 -21.02 3.47 -1.46
C LEU A 345 -20.26 4.11 -2.63
N TYR A 346 -20.68 3.86 -3.87
CA TYR A 346 -20.14 4.53 -5.05
C TYR A 346 -20.35 6.05 -5.03
N GLN A 347 -21.48 6.54 -4.50
CA GLN A 347 -21.66 7.99 -4.31
C GLN A 347 -20.65 8.56 -3.31
N CYS A 348 -20.38 7.84 -2.21
CA CYS A 348 -19.38 8.24 -1.22
C CYS A 348 -17.98 8.29 -1.86
N TYR A 349 -17.60 7.24 -2.58
CA TYR A 349 -16.36 7.20 -3.37
C TYR A 349 -16.26 8.35 -4.38
N SER A 350 -17.36 8.68 -5.09
CA SER A 350 -17.36 9.80 -6.04
C SER A 350 -17.13 11.14 -5.35
N LEU A 351 -17.71 11.35 -4.16
CA LEU A 351 -17.49 12.55 -3.36
C LEU A 351 -16.03 12.64 -2.88
N ARG A 352 -15.46 11.53 -2.40
CA ARG A 352 -14.05 11.40 -2.03
C ARG A 352 -13.15 11.79 -3.19
N CYS A 353 -13.34 11.20 -4.38
CA CYS A 353 -12.53 11.51 -5.56
C CYS A 353 -12.62 12.99 -5.97
N ARG A 354 -13.82 13.59 -5.92
CA ARG A 354 -13.98 15.04 -6.19
C ARG A 354 -13.26 15.90 -5.15
N PHE A 355 -13.30 15.49 -3.88
CA PHE A 355 -12.60 16.20 -2.81
C PHE A 355 -11.08 16.13 -3.03
N LEU A 356 -10.53 14.94 -3.23
CA LEU A 356 -9.11 14.72 -3.49
C LEU A 356 -8.62 15.45 -4.75
N GLN A 357 -9.42 15.45 -5.81
CA GLN A 357 -9.10 16.20 -7.03
C GLN A 357 -9.07 17.71 -6.78
N ARG A 358 -10.01 18.25 -6.00
CA ARG A 358 -10.07 19.68 -5.65
C ARG A 358 -8.94 20.08 -4.70
N SER A 359 -8.49 19.19 -3.82
CA SER A 359 -7.33 19.43 -2.95
C SER A 359 -5.99 19.28 -3.67
N GLY A 360 -6.00 18.97 -4.98
CA GLY A 360 -4.79 18.83 -5.79
C GLY A 360 -4.09 17.47 -5.62
N TRP A 361 -4.76 16.50 -5.02
CA TRP A 361 -4.27 15.13 -4.81
C TRP A 361 -4.74 14.20 -5.92
N SER A 362 -4.62 14.66 -7.18
CA SER A 362 -4.90 13.80 -8.32
C SER A 362 -3.74 12.83 -8.54
N VAL A 363 -4.03 11.54 -8.48
CA VAL A 363 -3.07 10.50 -8.88
C VAL A 363 -2.96 10.54 -10.41
N ILE A 364 -1.99 11.30 -10.92
CA ILE A 364 -1.66 11.31 -12.35
C ILE A 364 -0.78 10.08 -12.62
N LYS A 365 -1.37 8.94 -12.95
CA LYS A 365 -0.59 7.78 -13.43
C LYS A 365 -0.04 8.08 -14.82
N ARG A 366 1.27 7.84 -15.01
CA ARG A 366 1.92 7.81 -16.34
C ARG A 366 1.20 6.76 -17.17
N ASN A 367 0.74 7.11 -18.37
CA ASN A 367 0.24 6.13 -19.34
C ASN A 367 1.23 4.95 -19.39
N GLU A 368 0.78 3.73 -19.12
CA GLU A 368 1.63 2.53 -19.10
C GLU A 368 2.39 2.37 -20.42
N ASN A 369 1.78 2.77 -21.54
CA ASN A 369 2.41 2.83 -22.88
C ASN A 369 3.61 3.79 -22.98
N ARG A 370 3.70 4.79 -22.09
CA ARG A 370 4.87 5.68 -21.98
C ARG A 370 5.94 5.08 -21.09
N ALA A 371 5.56 4.43 -19.98
CA ALA A 371 6.52 3.81 -19.06
C ALA A 371 7.39 2.73 -19.72
N LEU A 372 6.80 1.90 -20.60
CA LEU A 372 7.52 0.92 -21.42
C LEU A 372 8.46 1.57 -22.45
N ARG A 373 8.13 2.77 -22.91
CA ARG A 373 8.90 3.51 -23.91
C ARG A 373 10.07 4.26 -23.27
N ASP A 374 9.88 4.74 -22.04
CA ASP A 374 10.91 5.43 -21.25
C ASP A 374 11.94 4.50 -20.59
N THR A 375 11.66 3.20 -20.47
CA THR A 375 12.70 2.21 -20.15
C THR A 375 13.74 2.05 -21.27
N ASP A 376 13.34 2.33 -22.52
CA ASP A 376 14.23 2.31 -23.69
C ASP A 376 14.74 3.71 -24.09
N GLU A 377 13.96 4.77 -23.84
CA GLU A 377 14.26 6.17 -24.21
C GLU A 377 14.94 7.00 -23.08
N ALA A 378 15.32 6.41 -21.94
CA ALA A 378 16.18 7.07 -20.96
C ALA A 378 17.62 7.34 -21.49
N ASN A 379 17.89 6.95 -22.73
CA ASN A 379 19.01 7.41 -23.52
C ASN A 379 18.70 8.78 -24.15
N ILE A 380 19.35 9.82 -23.62
CA ILE A 380 19.63 11.09 -24.32
C ILE A 380 18.40 11.96 -24.61
N ARG A 381 17.96 12.76 -23.62
CA ARG A 381 17.45 14.11 -23.91
C ARG A 381 17.99 15.13 -22.90
N PRO A 382 18.73 16.17 -23.34
CA PRO A 382 18.92 17.35 -22.52
C PRO A 382 17.54 17.99 -22.28
N VAL A 383 17.33 18.38 -21.02
CA VAL A 383 16.11 18.95 -20.47
C VAL A 383 15.58 20.08 -21.37
N SER A 384 14.57 19.79 -22.19
CA SER A 384 13.78 20.83 -22.84
C SER A 384 12.75 21.35 -21.84
N ALA A 385 12.67 22.68 -21.75
CA ALA A 385 11.87 23.46 -20.81
C ALA A 385 10.35 23.34 -21.04
N GLY A 386 9.79 22.13 -20.88
CA GLY A 386 8.38 21.94 -20.59
C GLY A 386 8.17 21.97 -19.07
N LYS A 387 6.98 22.38 -18.60
CA LYS A 387 6.58 22.19 -17.20
C LYS A 387 6.65 20.70 -16.86
N VAL A 388 7.79 20.26 -16.34
CA VAL A 388 7.95 18.93 -15.75
C VAL A 388 7.10 18.94 -14.50
N THR A 389 5.94 18.29 -14.54
CA THR A 389 5.23 17.97 -13.31
C THR A 389 6.16 17.06 -12.51
N PRO A 390 6.57 17.44 -11.30
CA PRO A 390 7.48 16.63 -10.50
C PRO A 390 6.84 15.26 -10.31
N VAL A 391 7.49 14.22 -10.83
CA VAL A 391 7.05 12.83 -10.65
C VAL A 391 7.31 12.47 -9.19
N HIS A 392 6.24 12.29 -8.42
CA HIS A 392 6.34 11.92 -7.02
C HIS A 392 6.59 10.41 -6.90
N ARG A 393 7.49 10.01 -6.00
CA ARG A 393 7.73 8.59 -5.69
C ARG A 393 6.47 8.01 -5.05
N SER A 394 5.90 6.96 -5.63
CA SER A 394 4.70 6.28 -5.13
C SER A 394 5.12 5.08 -4.28
N THR A 395 5.47 5.35 -3.02
CA THR A 395 5.66 4.33 -1.96
C THR A 395 4.49 4.40 -0.98
N ILE A 396 4.21 3.34 -0.22
CA ILE A 396 3.16 3.39 0.83
C ILE A 396 3.41 4.57 1.76
N MET A 397 4.66 4.78 2.16
CA MET A 397 5.02 5.88 3.05
C MET A 397 4.66 7.27 2.49
N ALA A 398 4.87 7.52 1.20
CA ALA A 398 4.51 8.78 0.56
C ALA A 398 2.99 8.95 0.38
N GLN A 399 2.26 7.84 0.27
CA GLN A 399 0.81 7.82 0.03
C GLN A 399 0.00 7.84 1.31
N LEU A 400 0.58 7.45 2.44
CA LEU A 400 -0.09 7.33 3.72
C LEU A 400 -0.95 8.55 4.12
N PRO A 401 -0.50 9.82 3.95
CA PRO A 401 -1.34 10.96 4.28
C PRO A 401 -2.59 11.07 3.39
N VAL A 402 -2.46 10.74 2.11
CA VAL A 402 -3.56 10.79 1.13
C VAL A 402 -4.56 9.68 1.42
N GLN A 403 -4.05 8.48 1.71
CA GLN A 403 -4.87 7.33 2.08
C GLN A 403 -5.64 7.59 3.38
N PHE A 404 -4.98 8.09 4.43
CA PHE A 404 -5.65 8.44 5.68
C PHE A 404 -6.82 9.42 5.48
N VAL A 405 -6.65 10.47 4.66
CA VAL A 405 -7.73 11.41 4.38
C VAL A 405 -8.85 10.78 3.55
N ALA A 406 -8.50 9.92 2.58
CA ALA A 406 -9.48 9.18 1.81
C ALA A 406 -10.37 8.32 2.73
N ASP A 407 -9.73 7.57 3.65
CA ASP A 407 -10.40 6.71 4.63
C ASP A 407 -11.22 7.54 5.64
N ALA A 408 -10.71 8.69 6.08
CA ALA A 408 -11.44 9.59 6.98
C ALA A 408 -12.71 10.16 6.32
N ILE A 409 -12.64 10.54 5.03
CA ILE A 409 -13.81 11.02 4.27
C ILE A 409 -14.83 9.90 4.11
N ASP A 410 -14.39 8.71 3.70
CA ASP A 410 -15.26 7.55 3.54
C ASP A 410 -15.92 7.18 4.87
N GLY A 411 -15.14 7.13 5.96
CA GLY A 411 -15.62 6.85 7.31
C GLY A 411 -16.70 7.84 7.76
N VAL A 412 -16.50 9.15 7.54
CA VAL A 412 -17.46 10.19 7.92
C VAL A 412 -18.74 10.11 7.10
N LEU A 413 -18.63 9.92 5.77
CA LEU A 413 -19.79 9.79 4.90
C LEU A 413 -20.60 8.54 5.22
N CYS A 414 -19.92 7.39 5.35
CA CYS A 414 -20.54 6.13 5.76
C CYS A 414 -21.19 6.26 7.14
N ARG A 415 -20.58 6.97 8.08
CA ARG A 415 -21.17 7.24 9.39
C ARG A 415 -22.43 8.06 9.28
N ILE A 416 -22.41 9.19 8.58
CA ILE A 416 -23.58 10.07 8.42
C ILE A 416 -24.78 9.30 7.87
N ILE A 417 -24.56 8.45 6.85
CA ILE A 417 -25.60 7.63 6.23
C ILE A 417 -26.17 6.61 7.23
N ASN A 418 -25.31 6.01 8.05
CA ASN A 418 -25.68 4.96 8.99
C ASN A 418 -26.08 5.45 10.39
N LEU A 419 -25.97 6.75 10.68
CA LEU A 419 -26.33 7.34 11.98
C LEU A 419 -27.72 6.90 12.49
N PRO A 420 -28.79 6.85 11.67
CA PRO A 420 -30.10 6.40 12.14
C PRO A 420 -30.09 4.94 12.60
N PHE A 421 -29.37 4.09 11.86
CA PHE A 421 -29.22 2.68 12.16
C PHE A 421 -28.34 2.45 13.40
N GLU A 422 -27.21 3.15 13.51
CA GLU A 422 -26.33 3.13 14.69
C GLU A 422 -27.12 3.56 15.94
N ALA A 423 -27.88 4.66 15.85
CA ALA A 423 -28.70 5.13 16.96
C ALA A 423 -29.77 4.11 17.37
N LEU A 424 -30.41 3.46 16.41
CA LEU A 424 -31.40 2.41 16.68
C LEU A 424 -30.75 1.20 17.37
N MET A 425 -29.62 0.73 16.84
CA MET A 425 -28.82 -0.35 17.43
C MET A 425 -28.44 -0.01 18.88
N MET A 426 -27.83 1.15 19.11
CA MET A 426 -27.38 1.57 20.44
C MET A 426 -28.52 1.69 21.44
N ARG A 427 -29.70 2.20 21.00
CA ARG A 427 -30.91 2.24 21.84
C ARG A 427 -31.42 0.84 22.17
N THR A 428 -31.41 -0.11 21.23
CA THR A 428 -31.81 -1.50 21.51
C THR A 428 -30.87 -2.16 22.51
N ILE A 429 -29.56 -1.96 22.38
CA ILE A 429 -28.55 -2.45 23.31
C ILE A 429 -28.79 -1.86 24.70
N ALA A 430 -28.98 -0.54 24.80
CA ALA A 430 -29.22 0.15 26.05
C ALA A 430 -30.48 -0.37 26.76
N ALA A 431 -31.60 -0.46 26.05
CA ALA A 431 -32.86 -0.94 26.60
C ALA A 431 -32.77 -2.39 27.11
N ASN A 432 -32.11 -3.27 26.33
CA ASN A 432 -31.95 -4.67 26.69
C ASN A 432 -30.97 -4.85 27.87
N PHE A 433 -29.86 -4.09 27.88
CA PHE A 433 -28.89 -4.15 28.97
C PHE A 433 -29.48 -3.65 30.29
N LEU A 434 -30.28 -2.59 30.27
CA LEU A 434 -30.97 -2.09 31.46
C LEU A 434 -32.05 -3.04 31.97
N ALA A 435 -32.69 -3.82 31.09
CA ALA A 435 -33.62 -4.87 31.48
C ALA A 435 -32.94 -6.14 32.00
N SER A 436 -31.64 -6.30 31.75
CA SER A 436 -30.87 -7.48 32.14
C SER A 436 -30.58 -7.52 33.66
N PRO A 437 -30.30 -8.69 34.26
CA PRO A 437 -29.87 -8.79 35.65
C PRO A 437 -28.40 -8.38 35.89
N ASN A 438 -27.67 -7.93 34.87
CA ASN A 438 -26.24 -7.64 34.96
C ASN A 438 -25.97 -6.39 35.81
N GLU A 439 -24.72 -6.25 36.26
CA GLU A 439 -24.25 -5.06 36.98
C GLU A 439 -24.37 -3.80 36.12
N LYS A 440 -24.93 -2.74 36.71
CA LYS A 440 -25.18 -1.46 36.05
C LYS A 440 -24.54 -0.32 36.83
N THR A 441 -24.15 0.73 36.12
CA THR A 441 -23.72 1.97 36.76
C THR A 441 -24.92 2.70 37.37
N VAL A 442 -24.68 3.41 38.49
CA VAL A 442 -25.71 4.26 39.12
C VAL A 442 -26.21 5.33 38.14
N ALA A 443 -25.30 5.91 37.35
CA ALA A 443 -25.66 6.87 36.31
C ALA A 443 -26.58 6.26 35.23
N GLY A 444 -26.30 5.03 34.78
CA GLY A 444 -27.14 4.34 33.80
C GLY A 444 -28.55 4.04 34.33
N LEU A 445 -28.66 3.65 35.60
CA LEU A 445 -29.93 3.42 36.28
C LEU A 445 -30.76 4.69 36.41
N MET A 446 -30.14 5.80 36.83
CA MET A 446 -30.80 7.10 36.98
C MET A 446 -31.28 7.68 35.64
N SER A 447 -30.55 7.38 34.56
CA SER A 447 -30.89 7.84 33.21
C SER A 447 -31.88 6.93 32.48
N ALA A 448 -32.21 5.75 33.01
CA ALA A 448 -33.04 4.74 32.33
C ALA A 448 -34.41 5.26 31.87
N SER A 449 -35.05 6.11 32.66
CA SER A 449 -36.35 6.72 32.34
C SER A 449 -36.29 7.82 31.27
N ARG A 450 -35.07 8.31 30.97
CA ARG A 450 -34.83 9.43 30.04
C ARG A 450 -34.37 8.97 28.66
N LEU A 451 -33.91 7.72 28.55
CA LEU A 451 -33.39 7.17 27.30
C LEU A 451 -34.46 7.12 26.22
N TYR A 452 -34.04 7.38 24.98
CA TYR A 452 -34.93 7.24 23.84
C TYR A 452 -35.27 5.77 23.62
N ALA A 453 -36.56 5.48 23.38
CA ALA A 453 -36.96 4.13 23.05
C ALA A 453 -36.38 3.71 21.69
N PRO A 454 -36.10 2.40 21.47
CA PRO A 454 -35.48 1.94 20.24
C PRO A 454 -36.37 2.12 19.01
N PHE A 455 -37.69 1.94 19.20
CA PHE A 455 -38.71 2.15 18.17
C PHE A 455 -39.77 3.08 18.75
N GLY A 456 -39.80 4.34 18.27
CA GLY A 456 -40.64 5.41 18.81
C GLY A 456 -39.96 6.20 19.93
N GLY A 457 -40.53 7.35 20.34
CA GLY A 457 -40.08 8.10 21.53
C GLY A 457 -38.71 8.79 21.40
N GLY A 458 -38.30 9.19 20.20
CA GLY A 458 -37.03 9.84 19.92
C GLY A 458 -37.09 11.38 19.85
N PRO A 459 -36.03 12.02 19.32
CA PRO A 459 -36.00 13.48 19.10
C PRO A 459 -37.18 13.99 18.27
N LEU A 460 -37.64 13.16 17.32
CA LEU A 460 -38.78 13.44 16.44
C LEU A 460 -40.10 13.57 17.21
N THR A 461 -40.26 12.93 18.36
CA THR A 461 -41.48 13.02 19.18
C THR A 461 -41.49 14.24 20.10
N ARG A 462 -40.37 14.97 20.21
CA ARG A 462 -40.24 16.18 21.06
C ARG A 462 -40.45 17.49 20.29
N GLY A 463 -40.98 17.42 19.06
CA GLY A 463 -41.21 18.59 18.19
C GLY A 463 -39.93 19.11 17.50
N GLY A 464 -40.09 20.15 16.68
CA GLY A 464 -39.00 20.69 15.84
C GLY A 464 -37.81 21.24 16.63
N SER A 465 -38.04 21.87 17.78
CA SER A 465 -36.97 22.39 18.65
C SER A 465 -36.12 21.28 19.28
N GLY A 466 -36.76 20.20 19.74
CA GLY A 466 -36.07 19.02 20.29
C GLY A 466 -35.25 18.27 19.24
N LEU A 467 -35.76 18.16 18.01
CA LEU A 467 -35.02 17.60 16.89
C LEU A 467 -33.79 18.46 16.54
N GLY A 468 -33.95 19.78 16.47
CA GLY A 468 -32.85 20.70 16.18
C GLY A 468 -31.72 20.62 17.22
N GLN A 469 -32.06 20.57 18.51
CA GLN A 469 -31.08 20.40 19.59
C GLN A 469 -30.35 19.06 19.49
N TYR A 470 -31.06 17.97 19.21
CA TYR A 470 -30.45 16.66 19.01
C TYR A 470 -29.50 16.63 17.82
N MET A 471 -29.93 17.16 16.66
CA MET A 471 -29.11 17.24 15.46
C MET A 471 -27.88 18.13 15.67
N SER A 472 -28.03 19.24 16.40
CA SER A 472 -26.92 20.12 16.77
C SER A 472 -25.90 19.41 17.66
N ARG A 473 -26.34 18.65 18.66
CA ARG A 473 -25.46 17.85 19.53
C ARG A 473 -24.71 16.78 18.74
N ILE A 474 -25.41 16.06 17.87
CA ILE A 474 -24.76 15.07 17.00
C ILE A 474 -23.76 15.76 16.06
N GLY A 475 -24.15 16.84 15.41
CA GLY A 475 -23.27 17.60 14.52
C GLY A 475 -22.00 18.09 15.21
N LEU A 476 -22.12 18.63 16.42
CA LEU A 476 -20.96 19.06 17.23
C LEU A 476 -20.09 17.88 17.66
N SER A 477 -20.69 16.72 17.99
CA SER A 477 -19.93 15.52 18.35
C SER A 477 -19.20 14.90 17.15
N LEU A 478 -19.79 14.96 15.95
CA LEU A 478 -19.12 14.57 14.71
C LEU A 478 -18.00 15.54 14.34
N ALA A 479 -18.23 16.85 14.52
CA ALA A 479 -17.21 17.86 14.33
C ALA A 479 -16.01 17.62 15.27
N LEU A 480 -16.25 17.19 16.51
CA LEU A 480 -15.17 16.80 17.43
C LEU A 480 -14.34 15.63 16.88
N SER A 481 -14.99 14.59 16.35
CA SER A 481 -14.27 13.47 15.69
C SER A 481 -13.45 13.96 14.50
N LEU A 482 -14.02 14.79 13.63
CA LEU A 482 -13.34 15.38 12.48
C LEU A 482 -12.14 16.24 12.88
N THR A 483 -12.25 17.02 13.95
CA THR A 483 -11.11 17.83 14.44
C THR A 483 -9.96 16.95 14.90
N LEU A 484 -10.27 15.78 15.46
CA LEU A 484 -9.27 14.81 15.88
C LEU A 484 -8.62 14.14 14.66
N ASP A 485 -9.37 13.82 13.60
CA ASP A 485 -8.82 13.35 12.32
C ASP A 485 -7.84 14.36 11.72
N VAL A 486 -8.17 15.66 11.76
CA VAL A 486 -7.26 16.72 11.28
C VAL A 486 -5.96 16.77 12.09
N VAL A 487 -6.03 16.59 13.41
CA VAL A 487 -4.85 16.54 14.28
C VAL A 487 -4.00 15.31 13.97
N ILE A 488 -4.61 14.14 13.83
CA ILE A 488 -3.91 12.90 13.46
C ILE A 488 -3.26 13.06 12.08
N PHE A 489 -4.00 13.55 11.09
CA PHE A 489 -3.49 13.84 9.75
C PHE A 489 -2.26 14.74 9.78
N HIS A 490 -2.31 15.83 10.55
CA HIS A 490 -1.15 16.73 10.72
C HIS A 490 0.05 15.98 11.33
N GLY A 491 -0.19 15.13 12.32
CA GLY A 491 0.82 14.23 12.90
C GLY A 491 1.43 13.28 11.87
N ILE A 492 0.61 12.68 11.01
CA ILE A 492 1.03 11.78 9.92
C ILE A 492 1.89 12.54 8.91
N CYS A 493 1.41 13.68 8.39
CA CYS A 493 2.17 14.50 7.44
C CYS A 493 3.56 14.89 7.99
N ASN A 494 3.62 15.33 9.25
CA ASN A 494 4.88 15.69 9.88
C ASN A 494 5.79 14.48 10.06
N SER A 495 5.24 13.32 10.44
CA SER A 495 6.01 12.09 10.64
C SER A 495 6.58 11.57 9.33
N VAL A 496 5.72 11.44 8.31
CA VAL A 496 6.09 11.04 6.94
C VAL A 496 7.17 11.98 6.38
N ARG A 497 6.97 13.31 6.50
CA ARG A 497 7.97 14.29 6.02
C ARG A 497 9.29 14.19 6.78
N ARG A 498 9.27 14.06 8.11
CA ARG A 498 10.49 13.94 8.92
C ARG A 498 11.25 12.66 8.59
N LEU A 499 10.57 11.53 8.48
CA LEU A 499 11.17 10.26 8.13
C LEU A 499 11.70 10.27 6.69
N GLY A 500 10.93 10.84 5.75
CA GLY A 500 11.31 10.98 4.35
C GLY A 500 12.58 11.81 4.19
N VAL A 501 12.68 12.94 4.88
CA VAL A 501 13.88 13.80 4.86
C VAL A 501 15.07 13.15 5.56
N ARG A 502 14.84 12.49 6.71
CA ARG A 502 15.92 11.96 7.56
C ARG A 502 16.54 10.67 7.03
N TYR A 503 15.72 9.78 6.45
CA TYR A 503 16.15 8.43 6.07
C TYR A 503 16.21 8.21 4.55
N PHE A 504 15.38 8.92 3.78
CA PHE A 504 15.20 8.70 2.33
C PHE A 504 15.57 9.93 1.48
N ASP A 505 16.11 10.96 2.14
CA ASP A 505 16.57 12.21 1.54
C ASP A 505 15.54 12.91 0.65
N TRP A 506 14.26 12.85 1.03
CA TRP A 506 13.22 13.58 0.30
C TRP A 506 13.57 15.08 0.27
N GLY A 507 13.69 15.64 -0.94
CA GLY A 507 14.01 17.06 -1.15
C GLY A 507 15.50 17.43 -1.08
N ARG A 508 16.42 16.49 -0.83
CA ARG A 508 17.88 16.67 -1.00
C ARG A 508 18.38 15.76 -2.12
N LYS A 509 19.53 16.07 -2.74
CA LYS A 509 20.23 15.11 -3.61
C LYS A 509 20.73 13.97 -2.71
N GLY A 510 19.87 12.99 -2.45
CA GLY A 510 20.09 11.98 -1.42
C GLY A 510 21.20 10.98 -1.68
N LYS A 511 21.26 9.91 -0.90
CA LYS A 511 22.14 8.73 -1.11
C LYS A 511 22.14 8.24 -2.56
N ILE A 512 21.01 8.27 -3.25
CA ILE A 512 20.93 7.96 -4.69
C ILE A 512 21.71 8.99 -5.51
N GLY A 513 21.64 10.28 -5.19
CA GLY A 513 22.52 11.30 -5.74
C GLY A 513 23.99 11.02 -5.43
N GLN A 514 24.34 10.59 -4.22
CA GLN A 514 25.74 10.20 -3.93
C GLN A 514 26.17 8.95 -4.72
N VAL A 515 25.33 7.92 -4.87
CA VAL A 515 25.65 6.74 -5.69
C VAL A 515 25.71 7.07 -7.19
N ILE A 516 24.91 8.03 -7.66
CA ILE A 516 24.90 8.49 -9.06
C ILE A 516 26.09 9.44 -9.33
N TYR A 517 26.51 10.26 -8.37
CA TYR A 517 27.45 11.37 -8.56
C TYR A 517 28.79 11.26 -7.82
N SER A 518 29.02 10.28 -6.94
CA SER A 518 30.31 10.08 -6.27
C SER A 518 30.98 8.78 -6.70
N GLU A 519 32.25 8.88 -7.11
CA GLU A 519 33.11 7.73 -7.42
C GLU A 519 33.39 6.86 -6.16
N GLU A 520 33.23 7.44 -4.97
CA GLU A 520 33.48 6.80 -3.67
C GLU A 520 32.52 5.65 -3.33
N GLY A 521 31.27 5.68 -3.83
CA GLY A 521 30.31 4.59 -3.62
C GLY A 521 30.72 3.25 -4.26
N PHE A 522 31.60 3.30 -5.26
CA PHE A 522 32.11 2.12 -5.96
C PHE A 522 33.33 1.51 -5.26
N ALA A 523 34.22 2.32 -4.68
CA ALA A 523 35.41 1.85 -3.96
C ALA A 523 35.06 1.01 -2.71
N ALA A 524 33.92 1.30 -2.08
CA ALA A 524 33.46 0.60 -0.88
C ALA A 524 32.84 -0.79 -1.14
N ARG A 525 32.44 -1.12 -2.38
CA ARG A 525 31.91 -2.45 -2.73
C ARG A 525 32.89 -3.32 -3.50
N GLY A 526 33.84 -2.74 -4.22
CA GLY A 526 34.94 -3.49 -4.86
C GLY A 526 35.93 -4.12 -3.89
N SER A 527 35.93 -3.73 -2.62
CA SER A 527 36.81 -4.26 -1.57
C SER A 527 36.23 -5.46 -0.82
N GLN A 528 35.02 -5.91 -1.17
CA GLN A 528 34.40 -7.07 -0.51
C GLN A 528 34.72 -8.42 -1.19
N GLU A 529 35.47 -8.41 -2.30
CA GLU A 529 36.06 -9.62 -2.89
C GLU A 529 37.38 -10.04 -2.21
N ASP A 530 38.03 -9.16 -1.44
CA ASP A 530 39.27 -9.49 -0.69
C ASP A 530 39.03 -10.25 0.63
N GLN A 531 37.78 -10.54 1.01
CA GLN A 531 37.46 -11.34 2.22
C GLN A 531 37.34 -12.85 1.95
N LEU A 532 37.41 -13.30 0.69
CA LEU A 532 37.44 -14.73 0.35
C LEU A 532 38.85 -15.34 0.33
N ASP A 533 39.91 -14.53 0.35
CA ASP A 533 41.31 -14.99 0.38
C ASP A 533 41.92 -15.08 1.80
N GLN A 534 41.13 -14.86 2.86
CA GLN A 534 41.56 -15.09 4.26
C GLN A 534 40.94 -16.35 4.91
N MET A 535 40.31 -17.22 4.12
CA MET A 535 39.92 -18.56 4.56
C MET A 535 40.64 -19.67 3.78
N HIS A 536 41.96 -19.55 3.67
CA HIS A 536 42.86 -20.67 3.34
C HIS A 536 44.08 -20.71 4.25
#